data_AF-A0A539D4F3-F1
#
_entry.id   AF-A0A539D4F3-F1
#
_cell.length_a   1.000
_cell.length_b   1.000
_cell.length_c   1.000
_cell.angle_alpha   90.00
_cell.angle_beta   90.00
_cell.angle_gamma   90.00
#
_symmetry.space_group_name_H-M   'P 1'
#
loop_
_entity.id
_entity.type
_entity.pdbx_description
1 polymer ?
#
loop_
_entity_poly.entity_id
_entity_poly.type
_entity_poly.pdbx_seq_one_letter_code
_entity_poly.pdbx_strand_id
1 'polypeptide(L)'
;MVQSFLAPNTGAVVPVEELRWGVPPSPEIGDYSSDLPAILARRLGRGAAEVAAEFASRIQFPDGLVDRVDATRSGFLNIRLSEAALRGRVSEIVDTGVGYGADPTVHNGSRILLEFVSAQPTGPLTTAHGRSAAFGDSLAAILEACGAAVTRESYVNDAGIHLDRLVRSVSALGRTHLAPRKPELFARPAAALLTAVRDEVLSGHGSLLSKLGLSVDNWVLETDVSAPGGHLETSLRRLKVARRSYEEAGATWLRTTEFGDQQDRVLVRGNGRPTYLACDLAYHAGKFARGYDHLIDVWGVDHSLYVERTLAGIRALDLPEERLSILILQPVQFQRDGVTLDGPELGNTGELSDVVNLIGPEMTRFMLVSAPASVSLGIDLSD
;
A
#
# COMPACT_ATOMS: atom_id res chain seq x y z
N MET A 1 -14.44 7.43 -28.99
CA MET A 1 -14.36 5.95 -28.91
C MET A 1 -14.21 5.44 -30.34
N VAL A 2 -12.99 5.12 -30.79
CA VAL A 2 -12.77 4.56 -32.13
C VAL A 2 -13.21 3.09 -32.05
N GLN A 3 -14.37 2.76 -32.61
CA GLN A 3 -15.01 1.45 -32.35
C GLN A 3 -14.42 0.29 -33.15
N SER A 4 -13.61 0.53 -34.19
CA SER A 4 -12.88 -0.53 -34.91
C SER A 4 -11.94 0.07 -35.96
N PHE A 5 -10.72 -0.48 -36.12
CA PHE A 5 -9.93 -0.32 -37.34
C PHE A 5 -10.10 -1.59 -38.19
N LEU A 6 -10.82 -1.50 -39.30
CA LEU A 6 -10.91 -2.58 -40.28
C LEU A 6 -9.70 -2.49 -41.21
N ALA A 7 -8.82 -3.49 -41.17
CA ALA A 7 -7.81 -3.71 -42.19
C ALA A 7 -8.50 -4.21 -43.47
N PRO A 8 -8.51 -3.46 -44.59
CA PRO A 8 -9.32 -3.79 -45.75
C PRO A 8 -8.92 -5.09 -46.46
N ASN A 9 -7.73 -5.62 -46.18
CA ASN A 9 -7.12 -6.69 -46.99
C ASN A 9 -6.77 -7.98 -46.22
N THR A 10 -7.12 -8.11 -44.93
CA THR A 10 -6.79 -9.32 -44.15
C THR A 10 -7.95 -9.93 -43.37
N GLY A 11 -9.09 -9.22 -43.23
CA GLY A 11 -10.20 -9.70 -42.39
C GLY A 11 -9.87 -9.81 -40.90
N ALA A 12 -8.69 -9.38 -40.48
CA ALA A 12 -8.28 -9.39 -39.08
C ALA A 12 -8.89 -8.18 -38.36
N VAL A 13 -9.87 -8.43 -37.50
CA VAL A 13 -10.34 -7.45 -36.51
C VAL A 13 -9.26 -7.37 -35.44
N VAL A 14 -8.55 -6.24 -35.38
CA VAL A 14 -7.69 -5.92 -34.24
C VAL A 14 -8.58 -5.22 -33.22
N PRO A 15 -8.78 -5.78 -32.02
CA PRO A 15 -9.49 -5.09 -30.96
C PRO A 15 -8.78 -3.77 -30.64
N VAL A 16 -9.50 -2.65 -30.68
CA VAL A 16 -8.98 -1.31 -30.33
C VAL A 16 -8.57 -1.22 -28.85
N GLU A 17 -8.94 -2.23 -28.06
CA GLU A 17 -8.55 -2.45 -26.67
C GLU A 17 -7.02 -2.52 -26.45
N GLU A 18 -6.21 -2.72 -27.51
CA GLU A 18 -4.74 -2.67 -27.44
C GLU A 18 -4.12 -1.28 -27.71
N LEU A 19 -4.92 -0.25 -28.02
CA LEU A 19 -4.41 1.10 -28.31
C LEU A 19 -3.94 1.78 -27.02
N ARG A 20 -2.67 1.58 -26.68
CA ARG A 20 -2.01 2.26 -25.57
C ARG A 20 -1.44 3.59 -26.06
N TRP A 21 -1.81 4.66 -25.38
CA TRP A 21 -1.20 5.97 -25.53
C TRP A 21 -0.13 6.15 -24.47
N GLY A 22 1.12 6.31 -24.91
CA GLY A 22 2.22 6.72 -24.07
C GLY A 22 2.56 8.20 -24.26
N VAL A 23 3.50 8.68 -23.46
CA VAL A 23 4.11 10.01 -23.65
C VAL A 23 5.33 9.84 -24.56
N PRO A 24 5.47 10.62 -25.65
CA PRO A 24 6.64 10.54 -26.51
C PRO A 24 7.93 10.98 -25.79
N PRO A 25 9.13 10.60 -26.29
CA PRO A 25 10.40 10.96 -25.67
C PRO A 25 10.69 12.47 -25.57
N SER A 26 10.00 13.28 -26.38
CA SER A 26 10.12 14.73 -26.37
C SER A 26 8.77 15.38 -26.74
N PRO A 27 8.38 16.50 -26.09
CA PRO A 27 7.15 17.24 -26.40
C PRO A 27 7.06 17.73 -27.86
N GLU A 28 8.20 17.97 -28.51
CA GLU A 28 8.31 18.40 -29.91
C GLU A 28 7.63 17.42 -30.88
N ILE A 29 7.63 16.13 -30.52
CA ILE A 29 7.09 15.03 -31.32
C ILE A 29 5.56 14.99 -31.27
N GLY A 30 4.96 15.37 -30.14
CA GLY A 30 3.53 15.27 -29.86
C GLY A 30 3.25 15.22 -28.36
N ASP A 31 1.98 15.11 -28.01
CA ASP A 31 1.51 14.93 -26.64
C ASP A 31 1.32 13.44 -26.30
N TYR A 32 0.89 12.65 -27.29
CA TYR A 32 0.71 11.20 -27.16
C TYR A 32 1.40 10.44 -28.28
N SER A 33 1.81 9.21 -27.98
CA SER A 33 2.39 8.29 -28.94
C SER A 33 1.81 6.89 -28.78
N SER A 34 1.71 6.14 -29.89
CA SER A 34 1.33 4.72 -29.87
C SER A 34 2.21 3.90 -30.80
N ASP A 35 2.67 2.76 -30.30
CA ASP A 35 3.45 1.76 -31.04
C ASP A 35 2.57 0.65 -31.66
N LEU A 36 1.24 0.73 -31.49
CA LEU A 36 0.30 -0.26 -32.02
C LEU A 36 0.51 -0.55 -33.52
N PRO A 37 0.71 0.44 -34.42
CA PRO A 37 0.92 0.14 -35.83
C PRO A 37 2.16 -0.72 -36.07
N ALA A 38 3.25 -0.53 -35.31
CA ALA A 38 4.44 -1.36 -35.41
C ALA A 38 4.18 -2.80 -34.93
N ILE A 39 3.42 -2.98 -33.85
CA ILE A 39 2.99 -4.29 -33.35
C ILE A 39 2.14 -5.01 -34.41
N LEU A 40 1.18 -4.31 -35.00
CA LEU A 40 0.30 -4.86 -36.03
C LEU A 40 1.03 -5.15 -37.33
N ALA A 41 1.94 -4.29 -37.76
CA ALA A 41 2.76 -4.52 -38.94
C ALA A 41 3.50 -5.86 -38.86
N ARG A 42 4.06 -6.18 -37.68
CA ARG A 42 4.71 -7.47 -37.42
C ARG A 42 3.73 -8.64 -37.51
N ARG A 43 2.54 -8.52 -36.91
CA ARG A 43 1.49 -9.56 -36.97
C ARG A 43 0.96 -9.79 -38.39
N LEU A 44 0.90 -8.73 -39.20
CA LEU A 44 0.36 -8.74 -40.57
C LEU A 44 1.42 -9.02 -41.65
N GLY A 45 2.70 -9.09 -41.30
CA GLY A 45 3.79 -9.22 -42.28
C GLY A 45 3.92 -8.03 -43.22
N ARG A 46 3.54 -6.81 -42.77
CA ARG A 46 3.56 -5.57 -43.55
C ARG A 46 4.64 -4.61 -43.06
N GLY A 47 4.94 -3.58 -43.85
CA GLY A 47 5.88 -2.52 -43.45
C GLY A 47 5.31 -1.64 -42.33
N ALA A 48 6.10 -1.35 -41.29
CA ALA A 48 5.65 -0.56 -40.14
C ALA A 48 5.23 0.88 -40.52
N ALA A 49 6.00 1.53 -41.40
CA ALA A 49 5.68 2.86 -41.93
C ALA A 49 4.37 2.88 -42.75
N GLU A 50 4.12 1.82 -43.53
CA GLU A 50 2.92 1.68 -44.34
C GLU A 50 1.67 1.57 -43.45
N VAL A 51 1.74 0.71 -42.43
CA VAL A 51 0.63 0.51 -41.49
C VAL A 51 0.39 1.79 -40.67
N ALA A 52 1.44 2.47 -40.19
CA ALA A 52 1.27 3.73 -39.47
C ALA A 52 0.65 4.84 -40.34
N ALA A 53 1.06 4.96 -41.61
CA ALA A 53 0.45 5.91 -42.54
C ALA A 53 -1.03 5.60 -42.80
N GLU A 54 -1.38 4.32 -42.93
CA GLU A 54 -2.77 3.88 -43.07
C GLU A 54 -3.60 4.29 -41.84
N PHE A 55 -3.08 4.07 -40.63
CA PHE A 55 -3.72 4.51 -39.40
C PHE A 55 -3.90 6.04 -39.36
N ALA A 56 -2.84 6.80 -39.60
CA ALA A 56 -2.89 8.27 -39.56
C ALA A 56 -3.94 8.84 -40.52
N SER A 57 -4.15 8.20 -41.68
CA SER A 57 -5.14 8.64 -42.67
C SER A 57 -6.60 8.31 -42.34
N ARG A 58 -6.85 7.39 -41.40
CA ARG A 58 -8.19 6.86 -41.12
C ARG A 58 -8.65 7.04 -39.68
N ILE A 59 -7.73 7.26 -38.74
CA ILE A 59 -8.09 7.49 -37.36
C ILE A 59 -8.92 8.77 -37.26
N GLN A 60 -10.03 8.67 -36.55
CA GLN A 60 -10.94 9.79 -36.34
C GLN A 60 -10.93 10.18 -34.87
N PHE A 61 -10.86 11.48 -34.63
CA PHE A 61 -10.96 12.09 -33.30
C PHE A 61 -12.22 12.96 -33.24
N PRO A 62 -12.75 13.23 -32.03
CA PRO A 62 -13.73 14.27 -31.85
C PRO A 62 -13.28 15.59 -32.48
N ASP A 63 -14.21 16.31 -33.07
CA ASP A 63 -13.92 17.56 -33.77
C ASP A 63 -13.18 18.55 -32.86
N GLY A 64 -12.09 19.11 -33.38
CA GLY A 64 -11.26 20.09 -32.68
C GLY A 64 -10.34 19.52 -31.60
N LEU A 65 -10.32 18.21 -31.32
CA LEU A 65 -9.45 17.63 -30.30
C LEU A 65 -7.98 17.56 -30.73
N VAL A 66 -7.72 17.13 -31.97
CA VAL A 66 -6.39 16.84 -32.49
C VAL A 66 -6.03 17.85 -33.59
N ASP A 67 -4.85 18.44 -33.50
CA ASP A 67 -4.28 19.33 -34.52
C ASP A 67 -3.54 18.52 -35.58
N ARG A 68 -2.74 17.54 -35.16
CA ARG A 68 -1.91 16.76 -36.08
C ARG A 68 -1.73 15.32 -35.62
N VAL A 69 -1.67 14.42 -36.61
CA VAL A 69 -1.29 13.02 -36.43
C VAL A 69 -0.10 12.74 -37.35
N ASP A 70 1.04 12.35 -36.77
CA ASP A 70 2.26 12.03 -37.50
C ASP A 70 2.53 10.53 -37.46
N ALA A 71 2.60 9.90 -38.64
CA ALA A 71 3.08 8.54 -38.78
C ALA A 71 4.60 8.52 -38.95
N THR A 72 5.31 7.73 -38.15
CA THR A 72 6.77 7.61 -38.25
C THR A 72 7.18 6.44 -39.14
N ARG A 73 8.42 6.50 -39.65
CA ARG A 73 9.02 5.38 -40.40
C ARG A 73 9.18 4.11 -39.54
N SER A 74 9.33 4.26 -38.23
CA SER A 74 9.43 3.14 -37.28
C SER A 74 8.07 2.54 -36.89
N GLY A 75 6.96 3.08 -37.39
CA GLY A 75 5.62 2.55 -37.14
C GLY A 75 4.93 3.12 -35.89
N PHE A 76 5.33 4.29 -35.42
CA PHE A 76 4.64 5.01 -34.35
C PHE A 76 3.60 5.97 -34.94
N LEU A 77 2.54 6.20 -34.17
CA LEU A 77 1.62 7.31 -34.35
C LEU A 77 1.87 8.32 -33.24
N ASN A 78 2.20 9.56 -33.61
CA ASN A 78 2.29 10.66 -32.66
C ASN A 78 1.12 11.61 -32.87
N ILE A 79 0.55 12.09 -31.77
CA ILE A 79 -0.62 12.97 -31.77
C ILE A 79 -0.24 14.28 -31.11
N ARG A 80 -0.57 15.38 -31.77
CA ARG A 80 -0.60 16.72 -31.20
C ARG A 80 -2.04 17.12 -30.96
N LEU A 81 -2.40 17.37 -29.71
CA LEU A 81 -3.67 17.97 -29.34
C LEU A 81 -3.74 19.41 -29.86
N SER A 82 -4.94 19.87 -30.16
CA SER A 82 -5.13 21.26 -30.56
C SER A 82 -4.98 22.20 -29.35
N GLU A 83 -4.40 23.38 -29.58
CA GLU A 83 -4.34 24.41 -28.54
C GLU A 83 -5.72 24.83 -28.04
N ALA A 84 -6.73 24.81 -28.92
CA ALA A 84 -8.10 25.14 -28.55
C ALA A 84 -8.68 24.11 -27.58
N ALA A 85 -8.44 22.81 -27.79
CA ALA A 85 -8.86 21.76 -26.88
C ALA A 85 -8.17 21.88 -25.52
N LEU A 86 -6.85 22.10 -25.51
CA LEU A 86 -6.08 22.30 -24.28
C LEU A 86 -6.55 23.53 -23.49
N ARG A 87 -6.76 24.67 -24.17
CA ARG A 87 -7.29 25.89 -23.54
C ARG A 87 -8.68 25.68 -22.99
N GLY A 88 -9.53 24.93 -23.69
CA GLY A 88 -10.87 24.57 -23.22
C GLY A 88 -10.83 23.79 -21.91
N ARG A 89 -9.81 22.94 -21.68
CA ARG A 89 -9.61 22.24 -20.41
C ARG A 89 -9.18 23.15 -19.27
N VAL A 90 -8.44 24.23 -19.55
CA VAL A 90 -8.02 25.17 -18.49
C VAL A 90 -9.22 25.82 -17.80
N SER A 91 -10.26 26.19 -18.54
CA SER A 91 -11.50 26.73 -17.94
C SER A 91 -12.14 25.68 -17.03
N GLU A 92 -12.29 24.45 -17.51
CA GLU A 92 -12.84 23.34 -16.72
C GLU A 92 -12.04 23.09 -15.44
N ILE A 93 -10.71 23.14 -15.50
CA ILE A 93 -9.83 22.99 -14.32
C ILE A 93 -10.12 24.10 -13.30
N VAL A 94 -10.20 25.35 -13.76
CA VAL A 94 -10.47 26.51 -12.87
C VAL A 94 -11.87 26.43 -12.28
N ASP A 95 -12.87 26.09 -13.09
CA ASP A 95 -14.28 26.01 -12.67
C ASP A 95 -14.52 24.83 -11.71
N THR A 96 -13.85 23.70 -11.92
CA THR A 96 -13.96 22.50 -11.07
C THR A 96 -13.11 22.62 -9.79
N GLY A 97 -11.98 23.35 -9.86
CA GLY A 97 -11.08 23.57 -8.74
C GLY A 97 -10.44 22.28 -8.23
N VAL A 98 -10.42 22.09 -6.90
CA VAL A 98 -9.76 20.96 -6.23
C VAL A 98 -10.35 19.59 -6.58
N GLY A 99 -11.53 19.54 -7.19
CA GLY A 99 -12.16 18.30 -7.65
C GLY A 99 -11.73 17.86 -9.06
N TYR A 100 -10.94 18.66 -9.78
CA TYR A 100 -10.53 18.30 -11.13
C TYR A 100 -9.68 17.03 -11.13
N GLY A 101 -9.98 16.11 -12.06
CA GLY A 101 -9.31 14.82 -12.18
C GLY A 101 -9.89 13.71 -11.28
N ALA A 102 -10.86 14.01 -10.42
CA ALA A 102 -11.64 12.99 -9.72
C ALA A 102 -12.65 12.34 -10.69
N ASP A 103 -12.83 11.02 -10.54
CA ASP A 103 -13.85 10.26 -11.27
C ASP A 103 -14.53 9.29 -10.31
N PRO A 104 -15.68 9.68 -9.73
CA PRO A 104 -16.36 8.85 -8.74
C PRO A 104 -16.96 7.56 -9.33
N THR A 105 -16.93 7.39 -10.66
CA THR A 105 -17.53 6.24 -11.34
C THR A 105 -16.59 5.05 -11.45
N VAL A 106 -15.27 5.25 -11.25
CA VAL A 106 -14.25 4.20 -11.38
C VAL A 106 -14.48 3.06 -10.40
N HIS A 107 -14.64 3.38 -9.12
CA HIS A 107 -14.93 2.38 -8.08
C HIS A 107 -16.41 2.34 -7.67
N ASN A 108 -17.19 3.34 -8.06
CA ASN A 108 -18.65 3.39 -7.90
C ASN A 108 -19.12 2.97 -6.49
N GLY A 109 -18.47 3.49 -5.45
CA GLY A 109 -18.80 3.20 -4.04
C GLY A 109 -18.25 1.91 -3.46
N SER A 110 -17.36 1.20 -4.17
CA SER A 110 -16.67 0.01 -3.64
C SER A 110 -16.02 0.30 -2.29
N ARG A 111 -16.22 -0.59 -1.33
CA ARG A 111 -15.67 -0.47 0.02
C ARG A 111 -14.27 -1.06 0.06
N ILE A 112 -13.29 -0.24 0.39
CA ILE A 112 -11.88 -0.65 0.44
C ILE A 112 -11.36 -0.47 1.86
N LEU A 113 -10.78 -1.51 2.44
CA LEU A 113 -9.98 -1.38 3.66
C LEU A 113 -8.51 -1.25 3.25
N LEU A 114 -7.85 -0.19 3.69
CA LEU A 114 -6.44 0.08 3.45
C LEU A 114 -5.69 0.07 4.78
N GLU A 115 -4.86 -0.95 4.99
CA GLU A 115 -4.03 -1.12 6.17
C GLU A 115 -2.61 -0.55 5.95
N PHE A 116 -2.11 0.24 6.89
CA PHE A 116 -0.73 0.74 6.90
C PHE A 116 -0.23 1.10 8.30
N VAL A 117 1.03 1.54 8.41
CA VAL A 117 1.82 1.78 9.65
C VAL A 117 2.18 0.51 10.41
N SER A 118 1.18 -0.27 10.82
CA SER A 118 1.27 -1.50 11.63
C SER A 118 2.40 -1.53 12.66
N ALA A 119 2.47 -0.46 13.48
CA ALA A 119 3.55 -0.22 14.43
C ALA A 119 3.34 -0.96 15.76
N GLN A 120 4.43 -1.42 16.37
CA GLN A 120 4.40 -1.87 17.76
C GLN A 120 4.30 -0.67 18.70
N PRO A 121 3.43 -0.68 19.72
CA PRO A 121 3.27 0.42 20.68
C PRO A 121 4.34 0.37 21.77
N THR A 122 5.58 0.08 21.39
CA THR A 122 6.72 -0.04 22.31
C THR A 122 7.69 1.13 22.27
N GLY A 123 7.47 2.09 21.36
CA GLY A 123 8.33 3.24 21.15
C GLY A 123 7.73 4.26 20.17
N PRO A 124 8.47 5.34 19.86
CA PRO A 124 8.04 6.35 18.90
C PRO A 124 7.97 5.79 17.46
N LEU A 125 7.20 6.45 16.60
CA LEU A 125 7.18 6.13 15.17
C LEU A 125 8.53 6.50 14.54
N THR A 126 9.04 5.61 13.69
CA THR A 126 10.22 5.86 12.85
C THR A 126 9.82 6.43 11.48
N THR A 127 10.78 6.93 10.71
CA THR A 127 10.55 7.40 9.33
C THR A 127 9.99 6.31 8.41
N ALA A 128 10.29 5.03 8.65
CA ALA A 128 9.69 3.92 7.90
C ALA A 128 8.18 3.83 8.13
N HIS A 129 7.73 3.99 9.38
CA HIS A 129 6.31 4.08 9.72
C HIS A 129 5.67 5.32 9.09
N GLY A 130 6.38 6.46 9.13
CA GLY A 130 5.95 7.68 8.45
C GLY A 130 5.78 7.49 6.93
N ARG A 131 6.70 6.77 6.28
CA ARG A 131 6.64 6.46 4.85
C ARG A 131 5.41 5.61 4.53
N SER A 132 5.17 4.57 5.32
CA SER A 132 3.96 3.74 5.20
C SER A 132 2.70 4.58 5.38
N ALA A 133 2.65 5.46 6.39
CA ALA A 133 1.53 6.36 6.63
C ALA A 133 1.27 7.34 5.50
N ALA A 134 2.30 8.03 5.01
CA ALA A 134 2.18 9.02 3.95
C ALA A 134 1.78 8.37 2.61
N PHE A 135 2.33 7.19 2.31
CA PHE A 135 1.96 6.40 1.13
C PHE A 135 0.51 5.91 1.22
N GLY A 136 0.13 5.28 2.34
CA GLY A 136 -1.22 4.76 2.56
C GLY A 136 -2.28 5.86 2.48
N ASP A 137 -2.09 6.97 3.20
CA ASP A 137 -3.05 8.09 3.16
C ASP A 137 -3.16 8.73 1.77
N SER A 138 -2.06 8.83 1.02
CA SER A 138 -2.08 9.34 -0.36
C SER A 138 -2.80 8.38 -1.31
N LEU A 139 -2.60 7.06 -1.16
CA LEU A 139 -3.34 6.05 -1.92
C LEU A 139 -4.83 6.11 -1.58
N ALA A 140 -5.20 6.25 -0.31
CA ALA A 140 -6.59 6.42 0.10
C ALA A 140 -7.23 7.65 -0.57
N ALA A 141 -6.55 8.80 -0.56
CA ALA A 141 -7.05 10.01 -1.21
C ALA A 141 -7.29 9.82 -2.72
N ILE A 142 -6.40 9.10 -3.41
CA ILE A 142 -6.57 8.77 -4.84
C ILE A 142 -7.78 7.84 -5.03
N LEU A 143 -7.91 6.79 -4.21
CA LEU A 143 -9.03 5.85 -4.29
C LEU A 143 -10.38 6.54 -4.01
N GLU A 144 -10.42 7.46 -3.05
CA GLU A 144 -11.60 8.29 -2.74
C GLU A 144 -11.95 9.24 -3.88
N ALA A 145 -10.95 9.88 -4.51
CA ALA A 145 -11.15 10.68 -5.71
C ALA A 145 -11.67 9.83 -6.89
N CYS A 146 -11.35 8.53 -6.92
CA CYS A 146 -11.89 7.54 -7.85
C CYS A 146 -13.22 6.90 -7.38
N GLY A 147 -13.86 7.44 -6.33
CA GLY A 147 -15.19 7.05 -5.88
C GLY A 147 -15.26 5.83 -4.96
N ALA A 148 -14.14 5.38 -4.38
CA ALA A 148 -14.15 4.32 -3.38
C ALA A 148 -14.53 4.86 -1.99
N ALA A 149 -15.18 4.02 -1.18
CA ALA A 149 -15.35 4.26 0.24
C ALA A 149 -14.20 3.60 1.00
N VAL A 150 -13.16 4.39 1.33
CA VAL A 150 -11.92 3.88 1.94
C VAL A 150 -12.01 3.92 3.47
N THR A 151 -11.57 2.85 4.12
CA THR A 151 -11.33 2.80 5.56
C THR A 151 -9.84 2.61 5.81
N ARG A 152 -9.22 3.57 6.49
CA ARG A 152 -7.80 3.55 6.86
C ARG A 152 -7.64 2.82 8.19
N GLU A 153 -6.87 1.76 8.21
CA GLU A 153 -6.69 0.92 9.40
C GLU A 153 -5.21 0.75 9.74
N SER A 154 -4.89 0.66 11.03
CA SER A 154 -3.58 0.26 11.49
C SER A 154 -3.67 -0.95 12.42
N TYR A 155 -2.91 -1.99 12.11
CA TYR A 155 -2.81 -3.18 12.94
C TYR A 155 -1.71 -3.01 14.00
N VAL A 156 -2.12 -2.86 15.25
CA VAL A 156 -1.23 -2.64 16.38
C VAL A 156 -0.86 -3.98 17.01
N ASN A 157 0.40 -4.37 16.88
CA ASN A 157 0.93 -5.53 17.57
C ASN A 157 1.22 -5.18 19.04
N ASP A 158 0.16 -5.15 19.85
CA ASP A 158 0.17 -4.85 21.27
C ASP A 158 0.28 -6.09 22.17
N ALA A 159 0.77 -7.21 21.62
CA ALA A 159 0.94 -8.45 22.34
C ALA A 159 2.40 -8.93 22.29
N GLY A 160 2.74 -9.83 23.22
CA GLY A 160 4.02 -10.53 23.19
C GLY A 160 5.16 -9.91 23.98
N ILE A 161 6.36 -10.47 23.78
CA ILE A 161 7.48 -10.31 24.71
C ILE A 161 8.06 -8.89 24.74
N HIS A 162 7.94 -8.13 23.66
CA HIS A 162 8.46 -6.77 23.58
C HIS A 162 7.67 -5.81 24.47
N LEU A 163 6.34 -5.89 24.45
CA LEU A 163 5.49 -5.11 25.34
C LEU A 163 5.64 -5.57 26.81
N ASP A 164 5.71 -6.88 27.06
CA ASP A 164 6.01 -7.41 28.41
C ASP A 164 7.32 -6.85 28.97
N ARG A 165 8.37 -6.79 28.14
CA ARG A 165 9.67 -6.23 28.52
C ARG A 165 9.59 -4.73 28.75
N LEU A 166 8.89 -3.98 27.89
CA LEU A 166 8.68 -2.55 28.09
C LEU A 166 7.98 -2.31 29.42
N VAL A 167 6.89 -3.03 29.72
CA VAL A 167 6.15 -2.84 30.97
C VAL A 167 6.97 -3.22 32.19
N ARG A 168 7.74 -4.32 32.14
CA ARG A 168 8.67 -4.69 33.22
C ARG A 168 9.75 -3.61 33.40
N SER A 169 10.30 -3.11 32.31
CA SER A 169 11.28 -2.02 32.30
C SER A 169 10.69 -0.74 32.89
N VAL A 170 9.52 -0.30 32.43
CA VAL A 170 8.79 0.88 32.94
C VAL A 170 8.39 0.69 34.41
N SER A 171 7.98 -0.50 34.83
CA SER A 171 7.70 -0.80 36.24
C SER A 171 8.95 -0.71 37.12
N ALA A 172 10.11 -1.10 36.59
CA ALA A 172 11.38 -1.12 37.31
C ALA A 172 12.10 0.25 37.30
N LEU A 173 12.24 0.88 36.13
CA LEU A 173 12.94 2.15 35.86
C LEU A 173 12.04 3.38 35.96
N GLY A 174 10.74 3.25 35.70
CA GLY A 174 9.81 4.38 35.78
C GLY A 174 9.60 4.88 37.21
N ARG A 175 9.86 4.02 38.21
CA ARG A 175 10.00 4.42 39.63
C ARG A 175 11.16 5.40 39.88
N THR A 176 12.15 5.52 38.98
CA THR A 176 13.32 6.39 39.15
C THR A 176 13.41 7.55 38.16
N HIS A 177 12.94 7.43 36.89
CA HIS A 177 13.16 8.46 35.86
C HIS A 177 11.91 9.03 35.16
N LEU A 178 10.81 8.29 35.03
CA LEU A 178 9.59 8.74 34.35
C LEU A 178 8.51 9.25 35.32
N ALA A 179 8.55 8.84 36.59
CA ALA A 179 7.69 9.35 37.66
C ALA A 179 7.60 10.89 37.75
N PRO A 180 8.65 11.69 37.45
CA PRO A 180 8.53 13.15 37.49
C PRO A 180 7.69 13.77 36.37
N ARG A 181 7.55 13.09 35.21
CA ARG A 181 6.84 13.65 34.03
C ARG A 181 5.38 13.23 33.95
N LYS A 182 5.06 11.98 34.31
CA LYS A 182 3.68 11.41 34.33
C LYS A 182 3.48 10.49 35.55
N PRO A 183 3.53 11.03 36.79
CA PRO A 183 3.47 10.23 38.03
C PRO A 183 2.21 9.36 38.15
N GLU A 184 1.10 9.80 37.56
CA GLU A 184 -0.20 9.13 37.58
C GLU A 184 -0.23 7.77 36.87
N LEU A 185 0.64 7.55 35.88
CA LEU A 185 0.77 6.25 35.22
C LEU A 185 1.33 5.20 36.18
N PHE A 186 2.29 5.58 37.02
CA PHE A 186 3.03 4.69 37.92
C PHE A 186 2.30 4.37 39.23
N ALA A 187 1.22 5.09 39.54
CA ALA A 187 0.34 4.78 40.65
C ALA A 187 -0.58 3.56 40.36
N ARG A 188 -0.63 3.09 39.11
CA ARG A 188 -1.50 1.99 38.69
C ARG A 188 -0.92 0.61 39.05
N PRO A 189 -1.76 -0.40 39.35
CA PRO A 189 -1.32 -1.79 39.41
C PRO A 189 -0.68 -2.23 38.10
N ALA A 190 0.27 -3.16 38.15
CA ALA A 190 1.01 -3.65 36.97
C ALA A 190 0.08 -4.08 35.81
N ALA A 191 -1.07 -4.70 36.14
CA ALA A 191 -2.08 -5.11 35.16
C ALA A 191 -2.72 -3.93 34.39
N ALA A 192 -2.86 -2.77 35.02
CA ALA A 192 -3.43 -1.56 34.39
C ALA A 192 -2.34 -0.63 33.80
N LEU A 193 -1.08 -0.81 34.19
CA LEU A 193 0.05 -0.05 33.68
C LEU A 193 0.33 -0.38 32.21
N LEU A 194 0.22 -1.65 31.80
CA LEU A 194 0.44 -2.08 30.41
C LEU A 194 -0.51 -1.36 29.45
N THR A 195 -1.81 -1.41 29.74
CA THR A 195 -2.84 -0.72 28.97
C THR A 195 -2.59 0.79 28.94
N ALA A 196 -2.29 1.40 30.08
CA ALA A 196 -2.05 2.84 30.15
C ALA A 196 -0.82 3.29 29.35
N VAL A 197 0.28 2.52 29.38
CA VAL A 197 1.50 2.81 28.58
C VAL A 197 1.20 2.66 27.09
N ARG A 198 0.54 1.57 26.69
CA ARG A 198 0.13 1.33 25.30
C ARG A 198 -0.74 2.48 24.78
N ASP A 199 -1.79 2.84 25.53
CA ASP A 199 -2.74 3.87 25.11
C ASP A 199 -2.07 5.26 25.00
N GLU A 200 -1.11 5.58 25.88
CA GLU A 200 -0.31 6.80 25.77
C GLU A 200 0.58 6.80 24.52
N VAL A 201 1.26 5.69 24.21
CA VAL A 201 2.11 5.57 23.02
C VAL A 201 1.26 5.71 21.74
N LEU A 202 0.11 5.03 21.68
CA LEU A 202 -0.81 5.11 20.54
C LEU A 202 -1.41 6.51 20.38
N SER A 203 -1.74 7.18 21.48
CA SER A 203 -2.16 8.59 21.42
C SER A 203 -1.05 9.49 20.86
N GLY A 204 0.20 9.23 21.22
CA GLY A 204 1.38 9.92 20.67
C GLY A 204 1.54 9.68 19.17
N HIS A 205 1.39 8.43 18.72
CA HIS A 205 1.39 8.06 17.29
C HIS A 205 0.30 8.81 16.53
N GLY A 206 -0.95 8.76 17.01
CA GLY A 206 -2.08 9.46 16.38
C GLY A 206 -1.89 10.97 16.30
N SER A 207 -1.36 11.60 17.36
CA SER A 207 -1.06 13.03 17.35
C SER A 207 0.03 13.40 16.33
N LEU A 208 1.10 12.60 16.22
CA LEU A 208 2.16 12.86 15.26
C LEU A 208 1.68 12.69 13.80
N LEU A 209 0.91 11.64 13.53
CA LEU A 209 0.31 11.42 12.21
C LEU A 209 -0.66 12.56 11.84
N SER A 210 -1.50 12.99 12.78
CA SER A 210 -2.41 14.12 12.57
C SER A 210 -1.67 15.43 12.27
N LYS A 211 -0.52 15.69 12.91
CA LYS A 211 0.34 16.85 12.58
C LYS A 211 0.87 16.83 11.14
N LEU A 212 1.04 15.64 10.56
CA LEU A 212 1.40 15.46 9.14
C LEU A 212 0.18 15.54 8.20
N GLY A 213 -1.02 15.77 8.74
CA GLY A 213 -2.28 15.71 7.99
C GLY A 213 -2.66 14.30 7.56
N LEU A 214 -2.11 13.27 8.23
CA LEU A 214 -2.39 11.86 7.94
C LEU A 214 -3.47 11.35 8.90
N SER A 215 -4.32 10.45 8.40
CA SER A 215 -5.46 9.93 9.15
C SER A 215 -5.44 8.40 9.25
N VAL A 216 -5.92 7.88 10.38
CA VAL A 216 -6.17 6.45 10.61
C VAL A 216 -7.52 6.36 11.29
N ASP A 217 -8.47 5.67 10.67
CA ASP A 217 -9.86 5.58 11.15
C ASP A 217 -9.97 4.53 12.27
N ASN A 218 -9.28 3.40 12.09
CA ASN A 218 -9.34 2.27 13.01
C ASN A 218 -7.94 1.85 13.46
N TRP A 219 -7.78 1.65 14.76
CA TRP A 219 -6.60 1.05 15.37
C TRP A 219 -7.01 -0.31 15.93
N VAL A 220 -6.63 -1.39 15.25
CA VAL A 220 -7.00 -2.76 15.64
C VAL A 220 -5.87 -3.37 16.45
N LEU A 221 -6.17 -3.79 17.67
CA LEU A 221 -5.19 -4.39 18.56
C LEU A 221 -5.08 -5.90 18.34
N GLU A 222 -3.87 -6.45 18.37
CA GLU A 222 -3.65 -7.90 18.36
C GLU A 222 -4.34 -8.59 19.55
N THR A 223 -4.40 -7.92 20.71
CA THR A 223 -5.13 -8.42 21.87
C THR A 223 -6.64 -8.53 21.63
N ASP A 224 -7.23 -7.68 20.78
CA ASP A 224 -8.65 -7.78 20.40
C ASP A 224 -8.90 -8.96 19.44
N VAL A 225 -7.96 -9.19 18.50
CA VAL A 225 -8.02 -10.33 17.55
C VAL A 225 -7.92 -11.67 18.30
N SER A 226 -7.10 -11.72 19.34
CA SER A 226 -6.81 -12.91 20.15
C SER A 226 -7.67 -13.06 21.40
N ALA A 227 -8.60 -12.13 21.65
CA ALA A 227 -9.53 -12.21 22.76
C ALA A 227 -10.36 -13.52 22.76
N PRO A 228 -10.80 -14.03 23.93
CA PRO A 228 -11.66 -15.22 23.99
C PRO A 228 -12.91 -15.09 23.11
N GLY A 229 -13.20 -16.09 22.28
CA GLY A 229 -14.28 -16.03 21.29
C GLY A 229 -13.99 -15.16 20.06
N GLY A 230 -12.80 -14.55 19.97
CA GLY A 230 -12.36 -13.69 18.89
C GLY A 230 -12.01 -14.42 17.59
N HIS A 231 -11.38 -13.68 16.67
CA HIS A 231 -11.05 -14.20 15.35
C HIS A 231 -9.98 -15.29 15.40
N LEU A 232 -9.05 -15.26 16.35
CA LEU A 232 -8.02 -16.30 16.47
C LEU A 232 -8.62 -17.68 16.74
N GLU A 233 -9.44 -17.79 17.79
CA GLU A 233 -10.11 -19.04 18.15
C GLU A 233 -11.01 -19.54 17.00
N THR A 234 -11.74 -18.62 16.37
CA THR A 234 -12.63 -18.95 15.26
C THR A 234 -11.88 -19.45 14.02
N SER A 235 -10.78 -18.81 13.65
CA SER A 235 -9.93 -19.23 12.52
C SER A 235 -9.27 -20.58 12.77
N LEU A 236 -8.69 -20.80 13.97
CA LEU A 236 -8.11 -22.10 14.34
C LEU A 236 -9.16 -23.23 14.29
N ARG A 237 -10.38 -22.96 14.79
CA ARG A 237 -11.49 -23.91 14.72
C ARG A 237 -11.89 -24.22 13.28
N ARG A 238 -12.00 -23.21 12.41
CA ARG A 238 -12.31 -23.40 10.98
C ARG A 238 -11.30 -24.30 10.29
N LEU A 239 -10.01 -24.04 10.50
CA LEU A 239 -8.92 -24.84 9.93
C LEU A 239 -8.96 -26.29 10.40
N LYS A 240 -9.24 -26.50 11.70
CA LYS A 240 -9.37 -27.84 12.29
C LYS A 240 -10.57 -28.61 11.71
N VAL A 241 -11.74 -27.97 11.65
CA VAL A 241 -12.96 -28.59 11.10
C VAL A 241 -12.81 -28.94 9.62
N ALA A 242 -12.17 -28.06 8.85
CA ALA A 242 -11.84 -28.29 7.44
C ALA A 242 -10.70 -29.30 7.23
N ARG A 243 -10.11 -29.85 8.30
CA ARG A 243 -8.93 -30.76 8.27
C ARG A 243 -7.70 -30.16 7.58
N ARG A 244 -7.62 -28.83 7.55
CA ARG A 244 -6.49 -28.05 7.00
C ARG A 244 -5.39 -27.81 8.03
N SER A 245 -5.62 -28.16 9.30
CA SER A 245 -4.59 -28.21 10.35
C SER A 245 -4.43 -29.60 10.97
N TYR A 246 -3.29 -29.85 11.60
CA TYR A 246 -2.97 -31.10 12.30
C TYR A 246 -2.09 -30.84 13.53
N GLU A 247 -1.99 -31.83 14.43
CA GLU A 247 -1.14 -31.77 15.62
C GLU A 247 0.14 -32.60 15.40
N GLU A 248 1.30 -32.04 15.68
CA GLU A 248 2.58 -32.74 15.63
C GLU A 248 3.58 -32.12 16.63
N ALA A 249 4.29 -32.98 17.37
CA ALA A 249 5.23 -32.58 18.40
C ALA A 249 4.65 -31.60 19.45
N GLY A 250 3.35 -31.75 19.75
CA GLY A 250 2.62 -30.89 20.70
C GLY A 250 2.22 -29.52 20.14
N ALA A 251 2.49 -29.23 18.87
CA ALA A 251 2.14 -27.99 18.19
C ALA A 251 1.01 -28.22 17.16
N THR A 252 0.21 -27.18 16.94
CA THR A 252 -0.78 -27.14 15.85
C THR A 252 -0.12 -26.59 14.59
N TRP A 253 -0.13 -27.37 13.52
CA TRP A 253 0.41 -27.04 12.21
C TRP A 253 -0.70 -26.79 11.19
N LEU A 254 -0.49 -25.87 10.27
CA LEU A 254 -1.29 -25.62 9.08
C LEU A 254 -0.67 -26.35 7.89
N ARG A 255 -1.50 -27.05 7.12
CA ARG A 255 -1.14 -27.70 5.85
C ARG A 255 -0.92 -26.69 4.73
N THR A 256 -0.11 -25.65 4.95
CA THR A 256 0.10 -24.56 4.00
C THR A 256 0.69 -25.03 2.67
N THR A 257 1.38 -26.16 2.63
CA THR A 257 1.89 -26.75 1.38
C THR A 257 0.77 -27.12 0.40
N GLU A 258 -0.40 -27.52 0.90
CA GLU A 258 -1.58 -27.79 0.06
C GLU A 258 -2.15 -26.52 -0.58
N PHE A 259 -1.70 -25.33 -0.14
CA PHE A 259 -2.17 -24.02 -0.58
C PHE A 259 -1.06 -23.15 -1.19
N GLY A 260 0.07 -23.76 -1.58
CA GLY A 260 1.13 -23.12 -2.35
C GLY A 260 2.32 -22.58 -1.55
N ASP A 261 2.40 -22.82 -0.23
CA ASP A 261 3.61 -22.53 0.55
C ASP A 261 4.67 -23.64 0.36
N GLN A 262 5.93 -23.35 0.67
CA GLN A 262 7.05 -24.29 0.54
C GLN A 262 7.12 -25.33 1.67
N GLN A 263 6.53 -25.02 2.81
CA GLN A 263 6.51 -25.90 3.98
C GLN A 263 5.30 -25.60 4.85
N ASP A 264 4.84 -26.60 5.59
CA ASP A 264 3.79 -26.44 6.57
C ASP A 264 4.24 -25.49 7.70
N ARG A 265 3.29 -24.71 8.21
CA ARG A 265 3.58 -23.63 9.17
C ARG A 265 2.93 -23.90 10.51
N VAL A 266 3.67 -23.66 11.59
CA VAL A 266 3.14 -23.73 12.95
C VAL A 266 2.17 -22.56 13.17
N LEU A 267 0.94 -22.86 13.62
CA LEU A 267 -0.03 -21.87 14.08
C LEU A 267 0.01 -21.70 15.60
N VAL A 268 0.11 -22.81 16.33
CA VAL A 268 0.19 -22.80 17.80
C VAL A 268 1.40 -23.63 18.20
N ARG A 269 2.30 -23.03 18.98
CA ARG A 269 3.53 -23.68 19.43
C ARG A 269 3.22 -24.73 20.52
N GLY A 270 4.18 -25.61 20.81
CA GLY A 270 4.05 -26.63 21.86
C GLY A 270 3.76 -26.11 23.27
N ASN A 271 4.01 -24.82 23.53
CA ASN A 271 3.67 -24.16 24.79
C ASN A 271 2.27 -23.50 24.77
N GLY A 272 1.45 -23.76 23.76
CA GLY A 272 0.11 -23.22 23.59
C GLY A 272 0.04 -21.79 23.05
N ARG A 273 1.17 -21.12 22.82
CA ARG A 273 1.18 -19.73 22.30
C ARG A 273 0.98 -19.69 20.79
N PRO A 274 0.13 -18.80 20.26
CA PRO A 274 0.00 -18.60 18.83
C PRO A 274 1.30 -18.06 18.22
N THR A 275 1.49 -18.32 16.93
CA THR A 275 2.53 -17.68 16.12
C THR A 275 2.00 -16.38 15.50
N TYR A 276 2.90 -15.51 15.03
CA TYR A 276 2.50 -14.32 14.27
C TYR A 276 1.58 -14.68 13.11
N LEU A 277 1.88 -15.78 12.39
CA LEU A 277 1.03 -16.24 11.29
C LEU A 277 -0.39 -16.56 11.75
N ALA A 278 -0.57 -17.18 12.92
CA ALA A 278 -1.90 -17.43 13.43
C ALA A 278 -2.66 -16.14 13.75
N CYS A 279 -1.99 -15.15 14.36
CA CYS A 279 -2.57 -13.83 14.64
C CYS A 279 -2.89 -13.08 13.34
N ASP A 280 -1.99 -13.06 12.37
CA ASP A 280 -2.17 -12.39 11.09
C ASP A 280 -3.33 -13.01 10.30
N LEU A 281 -3.40 -14.34 10.21
CA LEU A 281 -4.51 -15.02 9.53
C LEU A 281 -5.85 -14.78 10.22
N ALA A 282 -5.85 -14.71 11.55
CA ALA A 282 -7.04 -14.35 12.31
C ALA A 282 -7.48 -12.91 12.05
N TYR A 283 -6.54 -11.98 12.05
CA TYR A 283 -6.79 -10.58 11.74
C TYR A 283 -7.34 -10.40 10.32
N HIS A 284 -6.76 -11.06 9.32
CA HIS A 284 -7.30 -11.07 7.97
C HIS A 284 -8.69 -11.68 7.89
N ALA A 285 -8.94 -12.79 8.57
CA ALA A 285 -10.29 -13.37 8.63
C ALA A 285 -11.32 -12.36 9.19
N GLY A 286 -10.91 -11.53 10.16
CA GLY A 286 -11.70 -10.40 10.65
C GLY A 286 -11.91 -9.30 9.62
N LYS A 287 -10.87 -8.92 8.84
CA LYS A 287 -10.99 -7.99 7.71
C LYS A 287 -12.04 -8.48 6.69
N PHE A 288 -11.93 -9.74 6.26
CA PHE A 288 -12.87 -10.35 5.31
C PHE A 288 -14.31 -10.41 5.85
N ALA A 289 -14.49 -10.70 7.14
CA ALA A 289 -15.81 -10.79 7.76
C ALA A 289 -16.57 -9.44 7.79
N ARG A 290 -15.88 -8.30 7.65
CA ARG A 290 -16.48 -6.95 7.62
C ARG A 290 -17.06 -6.56 6.25
N GLY A 291 -16.94 -7.44 5.25
CA GLY A 291 -17.61 -7.30 3.95
C GLY A 291 -17.08 -6.16 3.09
N TYR A 292 -15.76 -5.93 3.11
CA TYR A 292 -15.10 -5.06 2.15
C TYR A 292 -14.98 -5.76 0.79
N ASP A 293 -15.06 -4.98 -0.28
CA ASP A 293 -14.90 -5.45 -1.66
C ASP A 293 -13.43 -5.70 -1.98
N HIS A 294 -12.55 -4.84 -1.44
CA HIS A 294 -11.10 -4.97 -1.53
C HIS A 294 -10.42 -4.72 -0.18
N LEU A 295 -9.34 -5.44 0.06
CA LEU A 295 -8.41 -5.28 1.17
C LEU A 295 -7.04 -4.94 0.57
N ILE A 296 -6.42 -3.88 1.05
CA ILE A 296 -5.09 -3.47 0.62
C ILE A 296 -4.22 -3.36 1.85
N ASP A 297 -3.09 -4.07 1.85
CA ASP A 297 -2.12 -4.02 2.95
C ASP A 297 -0.83 -3.40 2.45
N VAL A 298 -0.32 -2.40 3.17
CA VAL A 298 0.98 -1.75 2.86
C VAL A 298 2.03 -2.25 3.84
N TRP A 299 2.89 -3.16 3.38
CA TRP A 299 3.95 -3.77 4.20
C TRP A 299 5.33 -3.27 3.80
N GLY A 300 6.30 -3.42 4.71
CA GLY A 300 7.71 -3.21 4.41
C GLY A 300 8.32 -4.39 3.64
N VAL A 301 9.43 -4.14 2.94
CA VAL A 301 10.17 -5.17 2.17
C VAL A 301 10.66 -6.35 3.01
N ASP A 302 10.85 -6.12 4.31
CA ASP A 302 11.20 -7.13 5.31
C ASP A 302 10.13 -8.24 5.45
N HIS A 303 8.90 -7.98 4.98
CA HIS A 303 7.79 -8.93 4.99
C HIS A 303 7.57 -9.62 3.62
N SER A 304 8.42 -9.38 2.62
CA SER A 304 8.27 -9.97 1.28
C SER A 304 8.21 -11.50 1.29
N LEU A 305 9.08 -12.17 2.06
CA LEU A 305 9.08 -13.64 2.23
C LEU A 305 7.92 -14.17 3.10
N TYR A 306 7.11 -13.26 3.65
CA TYR A 306 5.94 -13.54 4.47
C TYR A 306 4.63 -13.46 3.67
N VAL A 307 4.66 -12.85 2.48
CA VAL A 307 3.49 -12.73 1.60
C VAL A 307 2.94 -14.11 1.22
N GLU A 308 3.77 -14.97 0.61
CA GLU A 308 3.31 -16.28 0.10
C GLU A 308 2.69 -17.17 1.18
N ARG A 309 3.27 -17.19 2.39
CA ARG A 309 2.71 -17.98 3.49
C ARG A 309 1.40 -17.40 4.03
N THR A 310 1.25 -16.07 3.99
CA THR A 310 0.00 -15.43 4.40
C THR A 310 -1.08 -15.76 3.39
N LEU A 311 -0.80 -15.60 2.08
CA LEU A 311 -1.73 -15.97 1.00
C LEU A 311 -2.11 -17.45 1.06
N ALA A 312 -1.15 -18.35 1.30
CA ALA A 312 -1.44 -19.77 1.50
C ALA A 312 -2.39 -20.00 2.69
N GLY A 313 -2.24 -19.24 3.79
CA GLY A 313 -3.15 -19.30 4.92
C GLY A 313 -4.53 -18.69 4.64
N ILE A 314 -4.63 -17.63 3.83
CA ILE A 314 -5.90 -17.05 3.36
C ILE A 314 -6.67 -18.09 2.53
N ARG A 315 -6.00 -18.75 1.57
CA ARG A 315 -6.56 -19.88 0.81
C ARG A 315 -6.98 -21.02 1.74
N ALA A 316 -6.14 -21.37 2.72
CA ALA A 316 -6.46 -22.40 3.71
C ALA A 316 -7.66 -22.04 4.60
N LEU A 317 -7.99 -20.75 4.76
CA LEU A 317 -9.21 -20.31 5.45
C LEU A 317 -10.44 -20.22 4.54
N ASP A 318 -10.31 -20.56 3.26
CA ASP A 318 -11.38 -20.44 2.25
C ASP A 318 -11.81 -19.00 2.01
N LEU A 319 -10.86 -18.06 2.12
CA LEU A 319 -11.10 -16.63 1.93
C LEU A 319 -10.74 -16.22 0.49
N PRO A 320 -11.48 -15.26 -0.11
CA PRO A 320 -11.29 -14.85 -1.50
C PRO A 320 -10.03 -13.99 -1.65
N GLU A 321 -8.90 -14.66 -1.90
CA GLU A 321 -7.58 -14.05 -2.04
C GLU A 321 -7.56 -12.93 -3.08
N GLU A 322 -8.34 -13.02 -4.14
CA GLU A 322 -8.43 -12.02 -5.21
C GLU A 322 -8.89 -10.64 -4.72
N ARG A 323 -9.47 -10.55 -3.52
CA ARG A 323 -9.83 -9.27 -2.88
C ARG A 323 -8.67 -8.66 -2.10
N LEU A 324 -7.61 -9.41 -1.80
CA LEU A 324 -6.46 -8.94 -1.03
C LEU A 324 -5.31 -8.55 -1.95
N SER A 325 -4.87 -7.30 -1.83
CA SER A 325 -3.65 -6.79 -2.48
C SER A 325 -2.62 -6.45 -1.42
N ILE A 326 -1.42 -7.02 -1.50
CA ILE A 326 -0.32 -6.70 -0.60
C ILE A 326 0.71 -5.86 -1.36
N LEU A 327 0.85 -4.60 -0.98
CA LEU A 327 1.80 -3.66 -1.54
C LEU A 327 3.08 -3.64 -0.69
N ILE A 328 4.23 -3.81 -1.33
CA ILE A 328 5.53 -3.83 -0.65
C ILE A 328 6.24 -2.49 -0.84
N LEU A 329 6.46 -1.80 0.28
CA LEU A 329 7.21 -0.56 0.36
C LEU A 329 8.69 -0.86 0.61
N GLN A 330 9.54 -0.30 -0.24
CA GLN A 330 10.99 -0.31 -0.05
C GLN A 330 11.39 0.53 1.17
N PRO A 331 12.57 0.26 1.78
CA PRO A 331 12.95 0.86 3.04
C PRO A 331 13.31 2.34 2.89
N VAL A 332 13.34 3.05 4.03
CA VAL A 332 14.00 4.35 4.15
C VAL A 332 15.47 4.10 4.47
N GLN A 333 16.36 4.74 3.73
CA GLN A 333 17.80 4.67 3.91
C GLN A 333 18.30 6.05 4.28
N PHE A 334 19.11 6.12 5.33
CA PHE A 334 19.72 7.37 5.75
C PHE A 334 21.15 7.43 5.26
N GLN A 335 21.58 8.61 4.84
CA GLN A 335 22.94 8.89 4.43
C GLN A 335 23.47 10.11 5.16
N ARG A 336 24.78 10.18 5.34
CA ARG A 336 25.50 11.38 5.73
C ARG A 336 26.82 11.43 4.97
N ASP A 337 27.07 12.54 4.30
CA ASP A 337 28.26 12.78 3.50
C ASP A 337 28.51 11.68 2.45
N GLY A 338 27.42 11.19 1.84
CA GLY A 338 27.45 10.12 0.85
C GLY A 338 27.65 8.71 1.40
N VAL A 339 27.66 8.52 2.72
CA VAL A 339 27.78 7.22 3.40
C VAL A 339 26.44 6.81 3.99
N THR A 340 25.97 5.60 3.66
CA THR A 340 24.75 5.03 4.27
C THR A 340 24.98 4.75 5.75
N LEU A 341 24.04 5.21 6.57
CA LEU A 341 24.05 5.01 8.02
C LEU A 341 23.20 3.79 8.41
N ASP A 342 23.72 3.00 9.34
CA ASP A 342 23.00 1.87 9.94
C ASP A 342 22.36 2.25 11.30
N GLY A 343 21.48 1.40 11.82
CA GLY A 343 20.67 1.66 13.02
C GLY A 343 21.44 2.22 14.24
N PRO A 344 22.60 1.68 14.64
CA PRO A 344 23.39 2.23 15.75
C PRO A 344 23.92 3.64 15.51
N GLU A 345 24.24 3.97 14.26
CA GLU A 345 24.79 5.27 13.85
C GLU A 345 23.69 6.33 13.74
N LEU A 346 22.46 5.87 13.47
CA LEU A 346 21.27 6.69 13.45
C LEU A 346 20.82 7.16 14.83
N GLY A 347 21.16 6.50 15.94
CA GLY A 347 20.68 6.90 17.27
C GLY A 347 19.16 7.18 17.28
N ASN A 348 18.74 8.35 17.78
CA ASN A 348 17.33 8.79 17.72
C ASN A 348 16.94 9.47 16.39
N THR A 349 17.89 9.80 15.52
CA THR A 349 17.66 10.49 14.24
C THR A 349 16.79 9.71 13.24
N GLY A 350 16.47 8.44 13.53
CA GLY A 350 15.49 7.64 12.80
C GLY A 350 14.02 7.85 13.20
N GLU A 351 13.76 8.61 14.28
CA GLU A 351 12.41 8.95 14.74
C GLU A 351 11.73 9.94 13.79
N LEU A 352 10.45 9.70 13.50
CA LEU A 352 9.67 10.56 12.62
C LEU A 352 9.50 11.97 13.21
N SER A 353 9.38 12.09 14.53
CA SER A 353 9.25 13.37 15.22
C SER A 353 10.47 14.27 15.02
N ASP A 354 11.68 13.69 14.97
CA ASP A 354 12.90 14.46 14.79
C ASP A 354 12.98 15.06 13.39
N VAL A 355 12.59 14.28 12.37
CA VAL A 355 12.47 14.78 10.99
C VAL A 355 11.41 15.89 10.89
N VAL A 356 10.24 15.70 11.51
CA VAL A 356 9.19 16.73 11.52
C VAL A 356 9.66 18.01 12.19
N ASN A 357 10.39 17.92 13.30
CA ASN A 357 10.93 19.08 13.99
C ASN A 357 12.01 19.80 13.16
N LEU A 358 12.75 19.07 12.33
CA LEU A 358 13.82 19.60 11.50
C LEU A 358 13.31 20.35 10.27
N ILE A 359 12.41 19.74 9.48
CA ILE A 359 12.00 20.28 8.17
C ILE A 359 10.52 20.70 8.10
N GLY A 360 9.77 20.52 9.18
CA GLY A 360 8.34 20.82 9.24
C GLY A 360 7.46 19.69 8.68
N PRO A 361 6.16 19.67 9.05
CA PRO A 361 5.26 18.56 8.75
C PRO A 361 4.94 18.40 7.25
N GLU A 362 4.71 19.50 6.54
CA GLU A 362 4.34 19.49 5.12
C GLU A 362 5.48 18.95 4.26
N MET A 363 6.70 19.45 4.48
CA MET A 363 7.89 18.99 3.77
C MET A 363 8.21 17.54 4.10
N THR A 364 8.02 17.13 5.38
CA THR A 364 8.18 15.73 5.78
C THR A 364 7.22 14.83 5.01
N ARG A 365 5.92 15.18 4.96
CA ARG A 365 4.94 14.39 4.19
C ARG A 365 5.31 14.31 2.71
N PHE A 366 5.67 15.42 2.09
CA PHE A 366 6.07 15.45 0.68
C PHE A 366 7.29 14.57 0.41
N MET A 367 8.33 14.69 1.24
CA MET A 367 9.54 13.87 1.16
C MET A 367 9.22 12.37 1.25
N LEU A 368 8.36 11.97 2.18
CA LEU A 368 8.01 10.56 2.40
C LEU A 368 7.31 9.90 1.19
N VAL A 369 6.68 10.68 0.31
CA VAL A 369 6.02 10.18 -0.92
C VAL A 369 6.75 10.56 -2.21
N SER A 370 7.93 11.18 -2.11
CA SER A 370 8.73 11.64 -3.26
C SER A 370 9.38 10.51 -4.07
N ALA A 371 9.43 9.30 -3.51
CA ALA A 371 9.97 8.11 -4.16
C ALA A 371 8.88 7.05 -4.34
N PRO A 372 8.81 6.37 -5.51
CA PRO A 372 7.89 5.25 -5.71
C PRO A 372 8.06 4.16 -4.65
N ALA A 373 6.97 3.43 -4.35
CA ALA A 373 6.98 2.31 -3.41
C ALA A 373 8.06 1.26 -3.73
N SER A 374 8.37 1.06 -5.02
CA SER A 374 9.35 0.09 -5.52
C SER A 374 10.82 0.54 -5.38
N VAL A 375 11.09 1.73 -4.83
CA VAL A 375 12.44 2.29 -4.70
C VAL A 375 12.70 2.72 -3.26
N SER A 376 13.90 2.46 -2.75
CA SER A 376 14.32 2.95 -1.43
C SER A 376 14.28 4.47 -1.37
N LEU A 377 13.79 5.03 -0.26
CA LEU A 377 13.79 6.47 -0.04
C LEU A 377 15.09 6.84 0.66
N GLY A 378 15.98 7.53 -0.05
CA GLY A 378 17.20 8.10 0.53
C GLY A 378 16.89 9.41 1.26
N ILE A 379 17.35 9.53 2.51
CA ILE A 379 17.32 10.76 3.30
C ILE A 379 18.77 11.12 3.64
N ASP A 380 19.24 12.25 3.14
CA ASP A 380 20.55 12.79 3.51
C ASP A 380 20.42 13.66 4.76
N LEU A 381 21.26 13.40 5.75
CA LEU A 381 21.33 14.08 7.05
C LEU A 381 22.55 15.01 7.15
N SER A 382 23.22 15.32 6.04
CA SER A 382 24.25 16.36 5.97
C SER A 382 23.65 17.77 6.04
N ASP A 383 24.43 18.71 6.58
CA ASP A 383 24.06 20.11 6.82
C ASP A 383 23.83 20.93 5.54
#